data_AF-A0A7S1WPH4-F1
#
_entry.id   AF-A0A7S1WPH4-F1
#
_cell.length_a   1.000
_cell.length_b   1.000
_cell.length_c   1.000
_cell.angle_alpha   90.00
_cell.angle_beta   90.00
_cell.angle_gamma   90.00
#
_symmetry.space_group_name_H-M   'P 1'
#
loop_
_entity.id
_entity.type
_entity.pdbx_description
1 polymer ?
#
loop_
_entity_poly.entity_id
_entity_poly.type
_entity_poly.pdbx_seq_one_letter_code
_entity_poly.pdbx_strand_id
1 'polypeptide(L)'
;MLGGMRSVAAASGCPSALLTLRSSCPLPPAAARLLPSIDELRAPPRALLVGICYTGSADWKLQGAWNDISDLLGWLSTELQWPRRSIRVLSDRLRSASLQPTRANILRHLEEWLLMDERSDDDPGQSCRLLHFCGHGGTDE
;
A
#
# COMPACT_ATOMS: atom_id res chain seq x y z
N MET A 1 -2.60 7.87 13.07
CA MET A 1 -2.15 6.72 12.23
C MET A 1 -1.28 7.18 11.05
N LEU A 2 -1.77 8.09 10.20
CA LEU A 2 -1.01 8.74 9.13
C LEU A 2 0.30 9.39 9.60
N GLY A 3 0.31 10.04 10.77
CA GLY A 3 1.53 10.63 11.34
C GLY A 3 2.67 9.63 11.57
N GLY A 4 2.34 8.41 12.04
CA GLY A 4 3.32 7.34 12.20
C GLY A 4 3.87 6.85 10.86
N MET A 5 3.00 6.69 9.86
CA MET A 5 3.39 6.28 8.49
C MET A 5 4.31 7.33 7.83
N ARG A 6 4.02 8.62 8.05
CA ARG A 6 4.87 9.73 7.57
C ARG A 6 6.24 9.75 8.24
N SER A 7 6.30 9.56 9.56
CA SER A 7 7.56 9.49 10.29
C SER A 7 8.43 8.32 9.82
N VAL A 8 7.83 7.15 9.60
CA VAL A 8 8.51 5.95 9.10
C VAL A 8 9.01 6.15 7.66
N ALA A 9 8.20 6.75 6.77
CA ALA A 9 8.63 7.07 5.41
C ALA A 9 9.75 8.13 5.37
N ALA A 10 9.71 9.14 6.24
CA ALA A 10 10.77 10.14 6.34
C ALA A 10 12.10 9.54 6.84
N ALA A 11 12.04 8.54 7.72
CA ALA A 11 13.21 7.88 8.28
C ALA A 11 13.91 6.92 7.32
N SER A 12 13.25 6.46 6.25
CA SER A 12 13.84 5.47 5.32
C SER A 12 14.84 6.07 4.33
N GLY A 13 14.89 7.40 4.19
CA GLY A 13 15.77 8.08 3.23
C GLY A 13 15.41 7.85 1.76
N CYS A 14 14.29 7.18 1.47
CA CYS A 14 13.81 6.95 0.11
C CYS A 14 13.05 8.20 -0.41
N PRO A 15 13.25 8.63 -1.66
CA PRO A 15 12.39 9.65 -2.26
C PRO A 15 10.95 9.13 -2.30
N SER A 16 10.05 9.80 -1.56
CA SER A 16 8.66 9.37 -1.38
C SER A 16 7.70 10.39 -1.99
N ALA A 17 6.69 9.90 -2.72
CA ALA A 17 5.55 10.70 -3.17
C ALA A 17 4.27 10.17 -2.52
N LEU A 18 3.42 11.09 -2.05
CA LEU A 18 2.08 10.74 -1.55
C LEU A 18 1.08 10.90 -2.69
N LEU A 19 0.43 9.81 -3.07
CA LEU A 19 -0.66 9.82 -4.04
C LEU A 19 -1.98 9.52 -3.31
N THR A 20 -2.92 10.45 -3.40
CA THR A 20 -4.29 10.25 -2.91
C THR A 20 -5.17 9.84 -4.08
N LEU A 21 -5.60 8.58 -4.10
CA LEU A 21 -6.55 8.07 -5.09
C LEU A 21 -7.96 8.11 -4.48
N ARG A 22 -8.91 8.75 -5.18
CA ARG A 22 -10.34 8.61 -4.89
C ARG A 22 -10.88 7.48 -5.77
N SER A 23 -11.20 6.36 -5.15
CA SER A 23 -11.47 5.07 -5.78
C SER A 23 -12.74 5.00 -6.65
N SER A 24 -13.60 6.03 -6.65
CA SER A 24 -14.86 5.99 -7.40
C SER A 24 -14.74 6.27 -8.91
N CYS A 25 -13.53 6.40 -9.45
CA CYS A 25 -13.30 6.65 -10.86
C CYS A 25 -12.20 5.74 -11.41
N PRO A 26 -12.32 5.25 -12.65
CA PRO A 26 -11.22 4.63 -13.36
C PRO A 26 -9.99 5.55 -13.29
N LEU A 27 -8.83 4.98 -12.94
CA LEU A 27 -7.58 5.72 -12.97
C LEU A 27 -7.43 6.33 -14.38
N PRO A 28 -7.32 7.67 -14.51
CA PRO A 28 -7.16 8.28 -15.83
C PRO A 28 -5.87 7.74 -16.47
N PRO A 29 -5.75 7.67 -17.81
CA PRO A 29 -4.57 7.13 -18.49
C PRO A 29 -3.24 7.77 -18.04
N ALA A 30 -3.28 9.04 -17.62
CA ALA A 30 -2.14 9.73 -17.02
C ALA A 30 -1.70 9.14 -15.67
N ALA A 31 -2.63 8.62 -14.88
CA ALA A 31 -2.35 7.92 -13.63
C ALA A 31 -1.65 6.57 -13.84
N ALA A 32 -1.80 5.95 -15.02
CA ALA A 32 -1.06 4.75 -15.39
C ALA A 32 0.45 4.98 -15.49
N ARG A 33 0.90 6.24 -15.60
CA ARG A 33 2.33 6.62 -15.58
C ARG A 33 2.87 6.91 -14.18
N LEU A 34 2.05 6.75 -13.13
CA LEU A 34 2.46 7.08 -11.76
C LEU A 34 3.28 5.97 -11.10
N LEU A 35 3.12 4.73 -11.57
CA LEU A 35 3.82 3.58 -11.05
C LEU A 35 4.44 2.82 -12.22
N PRO A 36 5.70 2.38 -12.09
CA PRO A 36 6.39 1.67 -13.16
C PRO A 36 5.84 0.25 -13.31
N SER A 37 5.77 -0.23 -14.56
CA SER A 37 5.54 -1.65 -14.84
C SER A 37 6.75 -2.49 -14.41
N ILE A 38 6.57 -3.80 -14.31
CA ILE A 38 7.63 -4.71 -13.83
C ILE A 38 8.89 -4.67 -14.69
N ASP A 39 8.74 -4.43 -15.99
CA ASP A 39 9.77 -4.34 -17.01
C ASP A 39 10.53 -3.01 -17.01
N GLU A 40 9.99 -1.97 -16.36
CA GLU A 40 10.68 -0.70 -16.11
C GLU A 40 11.53 -0.74 -14.82
N LEU A 41 11.35 -1.76 -13.98
CA LEU A 41 12.00 -1.89 -12.68
C LEU A 41 13.28 -2.71 -12.75
N ARG A 42 14.31 -2.25 -12.02
CA ARG A 42 15.59 -2.97 -11.88
C ARG A 42 15.60 -3.92 -10.68
N ALA A 43 14.68 -3.73 -9.74
CA ALA A 43 14.52 -4.57 -8.57
C ALA A 43 13.03 -4.78 -8.24
N PRO A 44 12.66 -5.91 -7.59
CA PRO A 44 11.26 -6.25 -7.34
C PRO A 44 10.49 -5.15 -6.59
N PRO A 45 9.33 -4.71 -7.09
CA PRO A 45 8.51 -3.73 -6.38
C PRO A 45 7.85 -4.36 -5.16
N ARG A 46 7.54 -3.56 -4.13
CA ARG A 46 6.75 -4.01 -2.99
C ARG A 46 5.54 -3.11 -2.76
N ALA A 47 4.36 -3.69 -2.60
CA ALA A 47 3.12 -2.98 -2.25
C ALA A 47 2.51 -3.49 -0.95
N LEU A 48 2.14 -2.57 -0.06
CA LEU A 48 1.28 -2.85 1.09
C LEU A 48 -0.07 -2.17 0.88
N LEU A 49 -1.13 -2.97 0.73
CA LEU A 49 -2.50 -2.51 0.56
C LEU A 49 -3.26 -2.70 1.88
N VAL A 50 -3.85 -1.64 2.41
CA VAL A 50 -4.60 -1.65 3.67
C VAL A 50 -6.00 -1.14 3.40
N GLY A 51 -7.02 -1.96 3.64
CA GLY A 51 -8.43 -1.59 3.44
C GLY A 51 -9.28 -1.93 4.65
N ILE A 52 -9.86 -0.92 5.28
CA ILE A 52 -10.60 -1.03 6.54
C ILE A 52 -12.03 -0.52 6.36
N CYS A 53 -13.01 -1.41 6.56
CA CYS A 53 -14.44 -1.06 6.50
C CYS A 53 -15.08 -0.86 7.90
N TYR A 54 -14.34 -1.11 8.98
CA TYR A 54 -14.76 -0.94 10.37
C TYR A 54 -16.05 -1.72 10.71
N THR A 55 -16.19 -2.94 10.18
CA THR A 55 -17.46 -3.69 10.26
C THR A 55 -17.93 -4.03 11.68
N GLY A 56 -17.05 -3.96 12.68
CA GLY A 56 -17.37 -4.13 14.10
C GLY A 56 -17.95 -2.91 14.81
N SER A 57 -18.06 -1.75 14.13
CA SER A 57 -18.67 -0.55 14.71
C SER A 57 -19.70 0.04 13.76
N ALA A 58 -20.92 0.25 14.26
CA ALA A 58 -22.00 0.84 13.46
C ALA A 58 -21.70 2.30 13.06
N ASP A 59 -21.17 3.09 14.00
CA ASP A 59 -20.95 4.53 13.83
C ASP A 59 -19.77 4.85 12.89
N TRP A 60 -18.79 3.94 12.81
CA TRP A 60 -17.57 4.13 12.02
C TRP A 60 -17.55 3.30 10.74
N LYS A 61 -18.63 2.59 10.41
CA LYS A 61 -18.68 1.71 9.25
C LYS A 61 -18.42 2.47 7.96
N LEU A 62 -17.50 1.96 7.15
CA LEU A 62 -17.27 2.40 5.78
C LEU A 62 -17.71 1.31 4.79
N GLN A 63 -18.02 1.74 3.57
CA GLN A 63 -18.23 0.86 2.43
C GLN A 63 -17.19 1.17 1.36
N GLY A 64 -16.83 0.16 0.55
CA GLY A 64 -15.95 0.35 -0.59
C GLY A 64 -14.47 0.06 -0.34
N ALA A 65 -13.94 0.25 0.88
CA ALA A 65 -12.49 0.09 1.13
C ALA A 65 -11.93 -1.30 0.76
N TRP A 66 -12.74 -2.36 0.86
CA TRP A 66 -12.36 -3.71 0.40
C TRP A 66 -12.34 -3.84 -1.13
N ASN A 67 -13.23 -3.15 -1.83
CA ASN A 67 -13.26 -3.13 -3.28
C ASN A 67 -12.07 -2.32 -3.79
N ASP A 68 -11.79 -1.16 -3.20
CA ASP A 68 -10.66 -0.31 -3.55
C ASP A 68 -9.31 -1.06 -3.54
N ILE A 69 -9.04 -1.82 -2.47
CA ILE A 69 -7.81 -2.63 -2.40
C ILE A 69 -7.83 -3.82 -3.37
N SER A 70 -9.00 -4.34 -3.72
CA SER A 70 -9.14 -5.45 -4.67
C SER A 70 -8.91 -4.98 -6.11
N ASP A 71 -9.46 -3.82 -6.45
CA ASP A 71 -9.29 -3.17 -7.76
C ASP A 71 -7.84 -2.76 -7.96
N LEU A 72 -7.21 -2.15 -6.94
CA LEU A 72 -5.79 -1.82 -7.01
C LEU A 72 -4.90 -3.07 -7.09
N LEU A 73 -5.22 -4.13 -6.34
CA LEU A 73 -4.50 -5.40 -6.45
C LEU A 73 -4.60 -5.98 -7.88
N GLY A 74 -5.79 -5.95 -8.47
CA GLY A 74 -6.03 -6.39 -9.84
C GLY A 74 -5.23 -5.56 -10.84
N TRP A 75 -5.28 -4.23 -10.72
CA TRP A 75 -4.55 -3.31 -11.58
C TRP A 75 -3.03 -3.49 -11.49
N LEU A 76 -2.47 -3.59 -10.28
CA LEU A 76 -1.04 -3.87 -10.09
C LEU A 76 -0.61 -5.21 -10.69
N SER A 77 -1.45 -6.24 -10.57
CA SER A 77 -1.11 -7.60 -11.03
C SER A 77 -1.27 -7.76 -12.54
N THR A 78 -2.27 -7.10 -13.13
CA THR A 78 -2.63 -7.28 -14.54
C THR A 78 -1.97 -6.24 -15.44
N GLU A 79 -2.07 -4.95 -15.09
CA GLU A 79 -1.57 -3.86 -15.94
C GLU A 79 -0.09 -3.59 -15.71
N LEU A 80 0.36 -3.57 -14.45
CA LEU A 80 1.78 -3.36 -14.14
C LEU A 80 2.58 -4.67 -14.01
N GLN A 81 1.89 -5.82 -14.05
CA GLN A 81 2.50 -7.15 -13.92
C GLN A 81 3.33 -7.35 -12.64
N TRP A 82 2.98 -6.64 -11.56
CA TRP A 82 3.64 -6.83 -10.27
C TRP A 82 3.36 -8.23 -9.72
N PRO A 83 4.39 -9.00 -9.32
CA PRO A 83 4.20 -10.36 -8.83
C PRO A 83 3.34 -10.38 -7.57
N ARG A 84 2.38 -11.31 -7.46
CA ARG A 84 1.52 -11.43 -6.26
C ARG A 84 2.31 -11.56 -4.95
N ARG A 85 3.48 -12.20 -4.98
CA ARG A 85 4.40 -12.37 -3.84
C ARG A 85 4.94 -11.04 -3.30
N SER A 86 4.96 -10.02 -4.15
CA SER A 86 5.49 -8.68 -3.87
C SER A 86 4.38 -7.71 -3.41
N ILE A 87 3.17 -8.23 -3.15
CA ILE A 87 2.03 -7.44 -2.66
C ILE A 87 1.50 -8.08 -1.37
N ARG A 88 1.43 -7.30 -0.29
CA ARG A 88 0.79 -7.68 0.98
C ARG A 88 -0.51 -6.93 1.15
N VAL A 89 -1.51 -7.61 1.70
CA VAL A 89 -2.86 -7.06 1.90
C VAL A 89 -3.26 -7.23 3.35
N LEU A 90 -3.68 -6.13 3.98
CA LEU A 90 -4.28 -6.10 5.30
C LEU A 90 -5.73 -5.61 5.20
N SER A 91 -6.67 -6.35 5.77
CA SER A 91 -8.09 -5.98 5.72
C SER A 91 -8.89 -6.64 6.83
N ASP A 92 -9.86 -5.91 7.38
CA ASP A 92 -10.78 -6.40 8.40
C ASP A 92 -11.79 -7.43 7.84
N ARG A 93 -11.81 -7.67 6.53
CA ARG A 93 -12.50 -8.81 5.90
C ARG A 93 -11.80 -10.15 6.14
N LEU A 94 -10.48 -10.14 6.31
CA LEU A 94 -9.65 -11.34 6.35
C LEU A 94 -9.70 -11.97 7.73
N ARG A 95 -9.97 -13.28 7.82
CA ARG A 95 -10.08 -13.97 9.13
C ARG A 95 -8.73 -14.16 9.84
N SER A 96 -7.61 -14.11 9.13
CA SER A 96 -6.28 -14.33 9.72
C SER A 96 -5.86 -13.15 10.59
N ALA A 97 -5.50 -13.42 11.85
CA ALA A 97 -5.11 -12.40 12.82
C ALA A 97 -3.87 -11.59 12.37
N SER A 98 -2.92 -12.21 11.66
CA SER A 98 -1.74 -11.53 11.13
C SER A 98 -2.04 -10.60 9.94
N LEU A 99 -3.21 -10.77 9.31
CA LEU A 99 -3.67 -9.98 8.16
C LEU A 99 -4.74 -8.95 8.55
N GLN A 100 -5.10 -8.88 9.83
CA GLN A 100 -5.99 -7.84 10.34
C GLN A 100 -5.26 -6.48 10.32
N PRO A 101 -5.93 -5.37 9.95
CA PRO A 101 -5.32 -4.06 9.78
C PRO A 101 -5.19 -3.32 11.11
N THR A 102 -4.66 -4.00 12.13
CA THR A 102 -4.34 -3.38 13.42
C THR A 102 -3.15 -2.44 13.26
N ARG A 103 -3.02 -1.45 14.15
CA ARG A 103 -1.86 -0.55 14.18
C ARG A 103 -0.53 -1.32 14.19
N ALA A 104 -0.44 -2.36 15.02
CA ALA A 104 0.76 -3.18 15.13
C ALA A 104 1.08 -3.92 13.82
N ASN A 105 0.09 -4.56 13.18
CA ASN A 105 0.31 -5.28 11.93
C ASN A 105 0.71 -4.35 10.78
N ILE A 106 0.12 -3.17 10.71
CA ILE A 106 0.43 -2.18 9.67
C ILE A 106 1.86 -1.67 9.82
N LEU A 107 2.25 -1.25 11.03
CA LEU A 107 3.63 -0.80 11.29
C LEU A 107 4.65 -1.90 11.04
N ARG A 108 4.37 -3.11 11.54
CA ARG A 108 5.20 -4.29 11.28
C ARG A 108 5.44 -4.53 9.79
N HIS A 109 4.38 -4.49 8.97
CA HIS A 109 4.55 -4.65 7.52
C HIS A 109 5.20 -3.47 6.82
N LEU A 110 5.08 -2.25 7.35
CA LEU A 110 5.80 -1.10 6.83
C LEU A 110 7.31 -1.23 7.07
N GLU A 111 7.69 -1.50 8.32
CA GLU A 111 9.09 -1.51 8.77
C GLU A 111 9.81 -2.77 8.31
N GLU A 112 9.24 -3.96 8.55
CA GLU A 112 9.93 -5.23 8.34
C GLU A 112 9.81 -5.76 6.91
N TRP A 113 8.93 -5.20 6.09
CA TRP A 113 8.66 -5.74 4.75
C TRP A 113 8.61 -4.70 3.66
N LEU A 114 7.80 -3.64 3.79
CA LEU A 114 7.68 -2.66 2.70
C LEU A 114 8.98 -1.87 2.55
N LEU A 115 9.50 -1.30 3.64
CA LEU A 115 10.66 -0.41 3.60
C LEU A 115 11.99 -1.13 3.82
N MET A 116 11.96 -2.44 4.02
CA MET A 116 13.19 -3.22 4.09
C MET A 116 13.94 -3.08 2.76
N ASP A 117 15.17 -2.61 2.87
CA ASP A 117 16.08 -2.39 1.76
C ASP A 117 16.59 -3.76 1.28
N GLU A 118 16.27 -4.15 0.05
CA GLU A 118 16.86 -5.34 -0.59
C GLU A 118 18.17 -4.93 -1.27
N ARG A 119 19.07 -4.25 -0.54
CA ARG A 119 20.41 -3.90 -1.05
C ARG A 119 21.16 -5.19 -1.38
N SER A 120 21.10 -5.61 -2.64
CA SER A 120 22.19 -6.37 -3.25
C SER A 120 23.26 -5.35 -3.64
N ASP A 121 24.48 -5.54 -3.15
CA ASP A 121 25.60 -4.61 -3.26
C ASP A 121 25.98 -4.20 -4.70
N ASP A 122 25.39 -4.83 -5.73
CA ASP A 122 25.77 -4.67 -7.14
C ASP A 122 24.89 -3.71 -7.97
N ASP A 123 23.71 -3.28 -7.51
CA ASP A 123 22.89 -2.29 -8.25
C ASP A 123 21.89 -1.59 -7.31
N PRO A 124 22.04 -0.28 -7.01
CA PRO A 124 21.03 0.52 -6.31
C PRO A 124 19.83 0.83 -7.21
N GLY A 125 19.36 -0.17 -7.97
CA GLY A 125 18.38 -0.03 -9.03
C GLY A 125 17.05 0.57 -8.55
N GLN A 126 16.35 1.27 -9.45
CA GLN A 126 15.00 1.77 -9.22
C GLN A 126 14.08 0.63 -8.79
N SER A 127 13.69 0.64 -7.51
CA SER A 127 12.68 -0.23 -6.95
C SER A 127 11.52 0.61 -6.45
N CYS A 128 10.29 0.17 -6.69
CA CYS A 128 9.10 0.90 -6.27
C CYS A 128 8.56 0.37 -4.94
N ARG A 129 8.25 1.27 -4.01
CA ARG A 129 7.56 0.98 -2.74
C ARG A 129 6.21 1.69 -2.73
N LEU A 130 5.13 0.92 -2.67
CA LEU A 130 3.77 1.44 -2.66
C LEU A 130 3.09 1.14 -1.33
N LEU A 131 2.53 2.17 -0.72
CA LEU A 131 1.60 2.06 0.39
C LEU A 131 0.26 2.63 -0.03
N HIS A 132 -0.76 1.79 -0.05
CA HIS A 132 -2.13 2.23 -0.27
C HIS A 132 -2.94 1.99 0.99
N PHE A 133 -3.55 3.05 1.51
CA PHE A 133 -4.40 3.00 2.70
C PHE A 133 -5.78 3.55 2.35
N CYS A 134 -6.80 2.72 2.52
CA CYS A 134 -8.20 3.10 2.42
C CYS A 134 -8.90 2.81 3.76
N GLY A 135 -9.42 3.87 4.38
CA GLY A 135 -10.05 3.84 5.70
C GLY A 135 -10.28 5.26 6.21
N HIS A 136 -10.66 5.40 7.49
CA HIS A 136 -10.79 6.70 8.13
C HIS A 136 -9.43 7.37 8.31
N GLY A 137 -9.40 8.67 8.05
CA GLY A 137 -8.26 9.55 8.32
C GLY A 137 -8.66 10.62 9.32
N GLY A 138 -7.73 10.97 10.20
CA GLY A 138 -7.85 12.10 11.12
C GLY A 138 -6.53 12.84 11.16
N THR A 139 -6.59 14.16 11.23
CA THR A 139 -5.49 14.99 11.66
C THR A 139 -5.65 15.20 13.16
N ASP A 140 -4.71 14.69 13.94
CA ASP A 140 -4.51 15.22 15.28
C ASP A 140 -3.93 16.63 15.08
N GLU A 141 -4.59 17.67 15.62
CA GLU A 141 -4.01 19.02 15.73
C GLU A 141 -2.85 19.04 16.72
#